data_AF-A0A5C7VK99-F1
#
_entry.id   AF-A0A5C7VK99-F1
#
_cell.length_a   1.000
_cell.length_b   1.000
_cell.length_c   1.000
_cell.angle_alpha   90.00
_cell.angle_beta   90.00
_cell.angle_gamma   90.00
#
_symmetry.space_group_name_H-M   'P 1'
#
loop_
_entity.id
_entity.type
_entity.pdbx_description
1 polymer ?
#
loop_
_entity_poly.entity_id
_entity_poly.type
_entity_poly.pdbx_seq_one_letter_code
_entity_poly.pdbx_strand_id
1 'polypeptide(L)'
;MAEYNDKFLAPLATPERELAAKEYIESIGTIPEPWKARLIVLRTYIIICNESLKGTPDDIFSAKLKTYRQEYADAVERGRDAAIRANTPQTTILPEQTYSVTFGRD
;
A
#
# COMPACT_ATOMS: atom_id res chain seq x y z
N MET A 1 -11.55 5.52 -10.11
CA MET A 1 -12.42 5.71 -8.93
C MET A 1 -12.07 4.62 -7.94
N ALA A 2 -11.76 4.97 -6.70
CA ALA A 2 -11.45 3.99 -5.66
C ALA A 2 -12.70 3.15 -5.35
N GLU A 3 -12.56 1.83 -5.33
CA GLU A 3 -13.68 0.93 -5.07
C GLU A 3 -13.88 0.79 -3.55
N TYR A 4 -14.86 1.54 -3.03
CA TYR A 4 -15.21 1.54 -1.61
C TYR A 4 -16.08 0.33 -1.29
N ASN A 5 -15.47 -0.76 -0.84
CA ASN A 5 -16.17 -1.98 -0.44
C ASN A 5 -17.12 -1.78 0.76
N ASP A 6 -16.87 -0.79 1.62
CA ASP A 6 -17.69 -0.52 2.81
C ASP A 6 -18.81 0.45 2.45
N LYS A 7 -20.03 -0.07 2.23
CA LYS A 7 -21.23 0.74 1.93
C LYS A 7 -21.55 1.79 3.01
N PHE A 8 -21.06 1.57 4.23
CA PHE A 8 -21.23 2.49 5.35
C PHE A 8 -20.34 3.74 5.25
N LEU A 9 -19.14 3.57 4.67
CA LEU A 9 -18.14 4.64 4.54
C LEU A 9 -18.16 5.27 3.15
N ALA A 10 -18.69 4.56 2.14
CA ALA A 10 -18.87 5.06 0.77
C ALA A 10 -19.55 6.45 0.70
N PRO A 11 -20.68 6.73 1.38
CA PRO A 11 -21.29 8.06 1.35
C PRO A 11 -20.49 9.12 2.14
N LEU A 12 -19.58 8.70 3.02
CA LEU A 12 -18.74 9.58 3.84
C LEU A 12 -17.38 9.83 3.17
N ALA A 13 -17.02 9.10 2.12
CA ALA A 13 -15.80 9.29 1.35
C ALA A 13 -15.95 10.50 0.42
N THR A 14 -15.75 11.70 0.98
CA THR A 14 -15.73 12.94 0.20
C THR A 14 -14.42 13.07 -0.59
N PRO A 15 -14.43 13.77 -1.74
CA PRO A 15 -13.24 13.95 -2.57
C PRO A 15 -12.11 14.67 -1.82
N GLU A 16 -12.41 15.56 -0.88
CA GLU A 16 -11.42 16.21 -0.01
C GLU A 16 -10.65 15.20 0.86
N ARG A 17 -11.34 14.19 1.41
CA ARG A 17 -10.73 13.13 2.23
C ARG A 17 -9.88 12.19 1.37
N GLU A 18 -10.33 11.89 0.15
CA GLU A 18 -9.56 11.12 -0.82
C GLU A 18 -8.29 11.88 -1.24
N LEU A 19 -8.37 13.18 -1.46
CA LEU A 19 -7.22 14.03 -1.79
C LEU A 19 -6.20 14.05 -0.64
N ALA A 20 -6.65 14.31 0.59
CA ALA A 20 -5.77 14.29 1.77
C ALA A 20 -5.12 12.91 1.99
N ALA A 21 -5.86 11.83 1.74
CA ALA A 21 -5.32 10.48 1.78
C ALA A 21 -4.24 10.29 0.70
N LYS A 22 -4.49 10.74 -0.52
CA LYS A 22 -3.53 10.67 -1.64
C LYS A 22 -2.25 11.44 -1.32
N GLU A 23 -2.34 12.70 -0.88
CA GLU A 23 -1.17 13.52 -0.52
C GLU A 23 -0.34 12.86 0.59
N TYR A 24 -1.01 12.22 1.55
CA TYR A 24 -0.33 11.46 2.60
C TYR A 24 0.45 10.28 2.03
N ILE A 25 -0.15 9.46 1.16
CA ILE A 25 0.56 8.33 0.54
C ILE A 25 1.72 8.82 -0.33
N GLU A 26 1.54 9.92 -1.06
CA GLU A 26 2.62 10.53 -1.85
C GLU A 26 3.77 11.03 -0.97
N SER A 27 3.50 11.46 0.27
CA SER A 27 4.54 11.82 1.24
C SER A 27 5.28 10.62 1.86
N ILE A 28 4.69 9.42 1.93
CA ILE A 28 5.34 8.23 2.51
C ILE A 28 6.45 7.68 1.60
N GLY A 29 6.38 7.98 0.30
CA GLY A 29 7.38 7.65 -0.70
C GLY A 29 6.83 6.79 -1.85
N THR A 30 7.75 6.20 -2.62
CA THR A 30 7.40 5.45 -3.83
C THR A 30 6.82 4.08 -3.49
N ILE A 31 5.49 4.00 -3.45
CA ILE A 31 4.73 2.75 -3.36
C ILE A 31 4.13 2.44 -4.75
N PRO A 32 4.21 1.18 -5.23
CA PRO A 32 3.60 0.75 -6.49
C PRO A 32 2.10 1.09 -6.59
N GLU A 33 1.66 1.53 -7.78
CA GLU A 33 0.27 1.93 -8.09
C GLU A 33 -0.84 0.99 -7.57
N PRO A 34 -0.76 -0.35 -7.74
CA PRO A 34 -1.81 -1.24 -7.24
C PRO A 34 -1.98 -1.19 -5.71
N TRP A 35 -0.88 -0.94 -4.98
CA TRP A 35 -0.90 -0.79 -3.54
C TRP A 35 -1.31 0.63 -3.12
N LYS A 36 -0.90 1.64 -3.89
CA LYS A 36 -1.25 3.04 -3.67
C LYS A 36 -2.77 3.23 -3.64
N ALA A 37 -3.50 2.67 -4.61
CA ALA A 37 -4.97 2.74 -4.65
C ALA A 37 -5.63 2.16 -3.37
N ARG A 38 -5.14 1.00 -2.90
CA ARG A 38 -5.65 0.35 -1.69
C ARG A 38 -5.34 1.14 -0.43
N LEU A 39 -4.15 1.72 -0.34
CA LEU A 39 -3.72 2.55 0.79
C LEU A 39 -4.53 3.85 0.88
N ILE A 40 -4.85 4.47 -0.26
CA ILE A 40 -5.70 5.67 -0.31
C ILE A 40 -7.07 5.34 0.30
N VAL A 41 -7.73 4.25 -0.14
CA VAL A 41 -9.04 3.83 0.39
C VAL A 41 -9.00 3.59 1.90
N LEU A 42 -8.02 2.82 2.39
CA LEU A 42 -7.85 2.55 3.82
C LEU A 42 -7.59 3.84 4.61
N ARG A 43 -6.81 4.77 4.06
CA ARG A 43 -6.51 6.05 4.70
C ARG A 43 -7.75 6.94 4.77
N THR A 44 -8.57 6.97 3.71
CA THR A 44 -9.86 7.66 3.70
C THR A 44 -10.79 7.11 4.77
N TYR A 45 -10.88 5.79 4.94
CA TYR A 45 -11.65 5.19 6.04
C TYR A 45 -11.13 5.58 7.42
N ILE A 46 -9.81 5.58 7.63
CA ILE A 46 -9.20 6.03 8.89
C ILE A 46 -9.57 7.47 9.20
N ILE A 47 -9.54 8.37 8.20
CA ILE A 47 -9.92 9.78 8.35
C ILE A 47 -11.39 9.88 8.76
N ILE A 48 -12.28 9.18 8.05
CA ILE A 48 -13.72 9.17 8.34
C ILE A 48 -13.96 8.70 9.77
N CYS A 49 -13.38 7.55 10.17
CA CYS A 49 -13.56 7.03 11.52
C CYS A 49 -13.02 8.00 12.59
N ASN A 50 -11.91 8.71 12.34
CA ASN A 50 -11.36 9.70 13.28
C ASN A 50 -12.28 10.91 13.45
N GLU A 51 -12.82 11.42 12.35
CA GLU A 51 -13.79 12.52 12.33
C GLU A 51 -15.09 12.12 13.04
N SER A 52 -15.60 10.92 12.75
CA SER A 52 -16.80 10.38 13.40
C SER A 52 -16.62 10.20 14.91
N LEU A 53 -15.45 9.72 15.35
CA LEU A 53 -15.13 9.59 16.78
C LEU A 53 -15.08 10.93 17.54
N LYS A 54 -14.72 12.02 16.86
CA LYS A 54 -14.71 13.36 17.47
C LYS A 54 -16.12 13.91 17.70
N GLY A 55 -17.07 13.56 16.82
CA GLY A 55 -18.46 14.01 16.91
C GLY A 55 -19.34 13.11 17.79
N THR A 56 -19.06 11.80 17.81
CA THR A 56 -19.82 10.84 18.62
C THR A 56 -18.92 9.67 19.00
N PRO A 57 -18.74 9.37 20.30
CA PRO A 57 -17.99 8.20 20.74
C PRO A 57 -18.83 6.94 20.52
N ASP A 58 -18.86 6.49 19.26
CA ASP A 58 -19.46 5.21 18.90
C ASP A 58 -18.36 4.15 18.83
N ASP A 59 -18.52 3.08 19.62
CA ASP A 59 -17.56 1.98 19.72
C ASP A 59 -17.32 1.30 18.35
N ILE A 60 -18.29 1.34 17.43
CA ILE A 60 -18.17 0.72 16.11
C ILE A 60 -17.09 1.43 15.29
N PHE A 61 -17.02 2.77 15.33
CA PHE A 61 -15.98 3.52 14.62
C PHE A 61 -14.61 3.29 15.24
N SER A 62 -14.51 3.18 16.57
CA SER A 62 -13.27 2.87 17.28
C SER A 62 -12.74 1.47 16.93
N ALA A 63 -13.64 0.47 16.94
CA ALA A 63 -13.32 -0.91 16.56
C ALA A 63 -12.87 -1.00 15.10
N LYS A 64 -13.62 -0.40 14.17
CA LYS A 64 -13.26 -0.32 12.75
C LYS A 64 -11.94 0.43 12.54
N LEU A 65 -11.71 1.55 13.23
CA LEU A 65 -10.48 2.32 13.15
C LEU A 65 -9.26 1.48 13.52
N LYS A 66 -9.33 0.69 14.61
CA LYS A 66 -8.26 -0.23 15.00
C LYS A 66 -7.96 -1.24 13.88
N THR A 67 -9.01 -1.87 13.35
CA THR A 67 -8.88 -2.85 12.25
C THR A 67 -8.25 -2.22 11.01
N TYR A 68 -8.78 -1.10 10.52
CA TYR A 68 -8.27 -0.44 9.32
C TYR A 68 -6.86 0.12 9.52
N ARG A 69 -6.52 0.58 10.72
CA ARG A 69 -5.16 1.06 11.03
C ARG A 69 -4.16 -0.09 11.03
N GLN A 70 -4.55 -1.27 11.50
CA GLN A 70 -3.71 -2.47 11.44
C GLN A 70 -3.54 -2.96 9.99
N GLU A 71 -4.64 -3.05 9.23
CA GLU A 71 -4.61 -3.39 7.81
C GLU A 71 -3.77 -2.38 7.00
N TYR A 72 -3.87 -1.09 7.33
CA TYR A 72 -3.06 -0.05 6.71
C TYR A 72 -1.57 -0.23 6.98
N ALA A 73 -1.19 -0.56 8.22
CA ALA A 73 0.21 -0.81 8.57
C ALA A 73 0.77 -2.03 7.81
N ASP A 74 0.03 -3.13 7.77
CA ASP A 74 0.40 -4.34 6.99
C ASP A 74 0.51 -4.01 5.49
N ALA A 75 -0.45 -3.26 4.93
CA ALA A 75 -0.44 -2.87 3.53
C ALA A 75 0.72 -1.92 3.18
N VAL A 76 1.12 -1.01 4.07
CA VAL A 76 2.29 -0.14 3.87
C VAL A 76 3.58 -0.96 3.88
N GLU A 77 3.70 -1.93 4.80
CA GLU A 77 4.86 -2.80 4.89
C GLU A 77 4.99 -3.68 3.63
N ARG A 78 3.90 -4.33 3.21
CA ARG A 78 3.86 -5.09 1.96
C ARG A 78 4.08 -4.23 0.73
N GLY A 79 3.55 -3.02 0.71
CA GLY A 79 3.77 -2.06 -0.37
C GLY A 79 5.24 -1.64 -0.49
N ARG A 80 5.92 -1.47 0.65
CA ARG A 80 7.38 -1.21 0.69
C ARG A 80 8.18 -2.44 0.25
N ASP A 81 7.87 -3.64 0.73
CA ASP A 81 8.54 -4.86 0.28
C ASP A 81 8.37 -5.06 -1.23
N ALA A 82 7.15 -4.87 -1.73
CA ALA A 82 6.87 -4.92 -3.17
C ALA A 82 7.64 -3.86 -3.95
N ALA A 83 7.80 -2.64 -3.42
CA ALA A 83 8.63 -1.61 -4.05
C ALA A 83 10.11 -2.01 -4.12
N ILE A 84 10.65 -2.61 -3.05
CA ILE A 84 12.02 -3.13 -3.02
C ILE A 84 12.19 -4.27 -4.03
N ARG A 85 11.26 -5.23 -4.05
CA ARG A 85 11.27 -6.34 -5.02
C ARG A 85 11.15 -5.86 -6.47
N ALA A 86 10.31 -4.85 -6.73
CA ALA A 86 10.16 -4.27 -8.05
C ALA A 86 11.39 -3.46 -8.51
N ASN A 87 12.11 -2.85 -7.56
CA ASN A 87 13.34 -2.10 -7.85
C ASN A 87 14.60 -2.98 -7.83
N THR A 88 14.51 -4.23 -7.38
CA THR A 88 15.63 -5.16 -7.51
C THR A 88 15.74 -5.48 -9.00
N PRO A 89 16.78 -5.00 -9.73
CA PRO A 89 17.01 -5.51 -11.07
C PRO A 89 17.21 -7.00 -10.88
N GLN A 90 16.33 -7.79 -11.49
CA GLN A 90 16.50 -9.22 -11.60
C GLN A 90 17.89 -9.42 -12.21
N THR A 91 18.89 -9.63 -11.36
CA THR A 91 20.19 -10.13 -11.73
C THR A 91 19.87 -11.50 -12.28
N THR A 92 19.64 -11.54 -13.58
CA THR A 92 19.65 -12.75 -14.35
C THR A 92 21.10 -13.21 -14.26
N ILE A 93 21.39 -13.99 -13.21
CA ILE A 93 22.54 -14.87 -13.22
C ILE A 93 22.23 -15.86 -14.35
N LEU A 94 22.69 -15.49 -15.55
CA LEU A 94 22.82 -16.41 -16.68
C LEU A 94 23.54 -17.64 -16.12
N PRO A 95 23.01 -18.86 -16.26
CA PRO A 95 23.75 -20.04 -15.87
C PRO A 95 24.99 -20.06 -16.75
N GLU A 96 26.13 -19.74 -16.12
CA GLU A 96 27.46 -20.22 -16.43
C GLU A 96 27.51 -21.02 -17.73
N GLN A 97 27.52 -20.29 -18.85
CA GLN A 97 28.00 -20.85 -20.10
C GLN A 97 29.44 -21.23 -19.79
N THR A 98 29.62 -22.52 -19.56
CA THR A 98 30.91 -23.19 -19.42
C THR A 98 31.74 -22.76 -20.61
N TYR A 99 32.61 -21.78 -20.41
CA TYR A 99 33.67 -21.48 -21.34
C TYR A 99 34.64 -22.66 -21.23
N SER A 100 34.44 -23.68 -22.06
CA SER A 100 35.43 -24.72 -22.32
C SER A 100 36.64 -24.04 -22.96
N VAL A 101 37.53 -23.50 -22.14
CA VAL A 101 38.86 -23.12 -22.57
C VAL A 101 39.61 -24.43 -22.79
N THR A 102 39.59 -24.91 -24.04
CA THR A 102 40.50 -25.96 -24.48
C THR A 102 41.91 -25.38 -24.54
N PHE A 103 42.57 -25.29 -23.38
CA PHE A 103 43.99 -24.99 -23.30
C PHE A 103 44.78 -26.30 -23.32
N GLY A 104 45.34 -26.61 -24.50
CA GLY A 104 46.63 -27.27 -24.74
C GLY A 104 47.00 -28.58 -24.02
N ARG A 105 47.25 -29.62 -24.83
CA ARG A 105 48.44 -30.49 -24.72
C ARG A 105 48.79 -30.93 -26.14
N ASP A 106 49.90 -30.39 -26.66
CA ASP A 106 51.19 -31.08 -26.85
C ASP A 106 51.25 -31.73 -28.24
#